data_AF-A0A143G8E0-F1
#
_entry.id   AF-A0A143G8E0-F1
#
_cell.length_a   1.000
_cell.length_b   1.000
_cell.length_c   1.000
_cell.angle_alpha   90.00
_cell.angle_beta   90.00
_cell.angle_gamma   90.00
#
_symmetry.space_group_name_H-M   'P 1'
#
loop_
_entity.id
_entity.type
_entity.pdbx_description
1 polymer ?
#
loop_
_entity_poly.entity_id
_entity_poly.type
_entity_poly.pdbx_seq_one_letter_code
_entity_poly.pdbx_strand_id
1 'polypeptide(L)'
;MPLTPEKQKKVIYTLTLFIMVMVLIPTVSYLNSHYDMRDPENLLLVVLPTAFTCFGLHQAMIFLLLKISQKNTLCQENLKFAATLVFFKAKNINFKLKQIISEEGEAHFTYKSERIPFNLIRQRILFSLVSILETKDVVLSKDTIESIQNEWISFIELELSQEETDKLWKDEINLISDLVKQNHAQISKIAKELNGNAEQENLLAILDTVKSMI
;
A
#
# COMPACT_ATOMS: atom_id res chain seq x y z
N MET A 1 -13.76 3.35 -7.49
CA MET A 1 -14.63 3.21 -6.29
C MET A 1 -13.92 2.26 -5.34
N PRO A 2 -13.46 2.70 -4.15
CA PRO A 2 -12.50 1.92 -3.36
C PRO A 2 -13.02 0.51 -3.09
N LEU A 3 -12.14 -0.48 -3.21
CA LEU A 3 -12.38 -1.82 -2.65
C LEU A 3 -12.53 -1.67 -1.13
N THR A 4 -13.78 -1.64 -0.67
CA THR A 4 -14.06 -1.79 0.77
C THR A 4 -13.40 -3.08 1.26
N PRO A 5 -13.02 -3.17 2.55
CA PRO A 5 -12.44 -4.39 3.12
C PRO A 5 -13.24 -5.66 2.77
N GLU A 6 -14.57 -5.52 2.66
CA GLU A 6 -15.49 -6.57 2.22
C GLU A 6 -15.32 -6.97 0.75
N LYS A 7 -15.24 -5.99 -0.17
CA LYS A 7 -15.03 -6.28 -1.59
C LYS A 7 -13.67 -6.94 -1.81
N GLN A 8 -12.64 -6.49 -1.09
CA GLN A 8 -11.31 -7.07 -1.16
C GLN A 8 -11.30 -8.54 -0.69
N LYS A 9 -11.94 -8.83 0.45
CA LYS A 9 -12.11 -10.19 0.95
C LYS A 9 -12.84 -11.07 -0.05
N LYS A 10 -13.88 -10.55 -0.73
CA LYS A 10 -14.62 -11.26 -1.77
C LYS A 10 -13.75 -11.62 -2.97
N VAL A 11 -12.95 -10.68 -3.47
CA VAL A 11 -12.03 -10.92 -4.60
C VAL A 11 -10.98 -11.97 -4.25
N ILE A 12 -10.34 -11.85 -3.08
CA ILE A 12 -9.35 -12.83 -2.60
C ILE A 12 -10.01 -14.21 -2.48
N TYR A 13 -11.18 -14.29 -1.85
CA TYR A 13 -11.92 -15.54 -1.70
C TYR A 13 -12.23 -16.21 -3.05
N THR A 14 -12.76 -15.46 -4.02
CA THR A 14 -13.09 -15.99 -5.35
C THR A 14 -11.85 -16.46 -6.10
N LEU A 15 -10.75 -15.71 -6.04
CA LEU A 15 -9.50 -16.06 -6.71
C LEU A 15 -8.87 -17.32 -6.10
N THR A 16 -8.78 -17.39 -4.77
CA THR A 16 -8.23 -18.56 -4.08
C THR A 16 -9.11 -19.79 -4.30
N LEU A 17 -10.43 -19.62 -4.35
CA LEU A 17 -11.36 -20.70 -4.68
C LEU A 17 -11.13 -21.22 -6.11
N PHE A 18 -10.96 -20.31 -7.08
CA PHE A 18 -10.67 -20.69 -8.46
C PHE A 18 -9.36 -21.48 -8.58
N ILE A 19 -8.30 -21.04 -7.90
CA ILE A 19 -7.02 -21.76 -7.83
C ILE A 19 -7.22 -23.15 -7.21
N MET A 20 -8.00 -23.25 -6.12
CA MET A 20 -8.29 -24.55 -5.48
C MET A 20 -9.05 -25.49 -6.41
N VAL A 21 -10.03 -24.99 -7.18
CA VAL A 21 -10.75 -25.80 -8.18
C VAL A 21 -9.80 -26.31 -9.26
N MET A 22 -8.87 -25.47 -9.74
CA MET A 22 -7.86 -25.86 -10.74
C MET A 22 -6.91 -26.94 -10.22
N VAL A 23 -6.64 -27.00 -8.92
CA VAL A 23 -5.86 -28.07 -8.26
C VAL A 23 -6.72 -29.31 -7.99
N LEU A 24 -7.98 -29.13 -7.61
CA LEU A 24 -8.91 -30.22 -7.27
C LEU A 24 -9.25 -31.08 -8.48
N ILE A 25 -9.49 -30.50 -9.67
CA ILE A 25 -9.83 -31.25 -10.88
C ILE A 25 -8.79 -32.34 -11.23
N PRO A 26 -7.48 -32.03 -11.37
CA PRO A 26 -6.47 -33.06 -11.62
C PRO A 26 -6.28 -33.99 -10.42
N THR A 27 -6.41 -33.50 -9.19
CA THR A 27 -6.33 -34.33 -7.98
C THR A 27 -7.43 -35.41 -7.97
N VAL A 28 -8.67 -35.02 -8.25
CA VAL A 28 -9.81 -35.95 -8.34
C VAL A 28 -9.62 -36.95 -9.48
N SER A 29 -9.12 -36.50 -10.64
CA SER A 29 -8.82 -37.39 -11.76
C SER A 29 -7.76 -38.43 -11.42
N TYR A 30 -6.71 -38.03 -10.69
CA TYR A 30 -5.67 -38.94 -10.21
C TYR A 30 -6.20 -39.94 -9.18
N LEU A 31 -7.00 -39.46 -8.21
CA LEU A 31 -7.57 -40.34 -7.19
C LEU A 31 -8.51 -41.37 -7.80
N ASN A 32 -9.34 -40.98 -8.76
CA ASN A 32 -10.29 -41.87 -9.44
C ASN A 32 -9.61 -42.92 -10.34
N SER A 33 -8.35 -42.73 -10.74
CA SER A 33 -7.60 -43.74 -11.50
C SER A 33 -6.85 -44.75 -10.60
N HIS A 34 -6.72 -44.48 -9.30
CA HIS A 34 -5.96 -45.30 -8.35
C HIS A 34 -6.81 -45.93 -7.25
N TYR A 35 -8.01 -45.41 -6.97
CA TYR A 35 -8.92 -45.94 -5.95
C TYR A 35 -10.30 -46.20 -6.56
N ASP A 36 -10.94 -47.30 -6.14
CA ASP A 36 -12.35 -47.54 -6.49
C ASP A 36 -13.26 -46.66 -5.63
N MET A 37 -13.72 -45.56 -6.21
CA MET A 37 -14.59 -44.60 -5.54
C MET A 37 -16.02 -45.11 -5.28
N ARG A 38 -16.36 -46.32 -5.75
CA ARG A 38 -17.63 -46.99 -5.41
C ARG A 38 -17.58 -47.65 -4.03
N ASP A 39 -16.39 -47.88 -3.49
CA ASP A 39 -16.19 -48.37 -2.13
C ASP A 39 -16.37 -47.22 -1.12
N PRO A 40 -17.34 -47.31 -0.20
CA PRO A 40 -17.57 -46.30 0.83
C PRO A 40 -16.35 -46.04 1.73
N GLU A 41 -15.50 -47.04 1.98
CA GLU A 41 -14.30 -46.85 2.81
C GLU A 41 -13.27 -45.99 2.10
N ASN A 42 -13.01 -46.26 0.81
CA ASN A 42 -12.12 -45.44 -0.01
C ASN A 42 -12.67 -44.02 -0.18
N LEU A 43 -13.98 -43.88 -0.37
CA LEU A 43 -14.63 -42.57 -0.42
C LEU A 43 -14.35 -41.77 0.86
N LEU A 44 -14.49 -42.39 2.03
CA LEU A 44 -14.35 -41.72 3.32
C LEU A 44 -12.88 -41.43 3.66
N LEU A 45 -11.97 -42.36 3.36
CA LEU A 45 -10.54 -42.24 3.66
C LEU A 45 -9.77 -41.34 2.69
N VAL A 46 -10.29 -41.13 1.47
CA VAL A 46 -9.59 -40.35 0.43
C VAL A 46 -10.28 -39.01 0.19
N VAL A 47 -11.60 -38.98 0.02
CA VAL A 47 -12.32 -37.74 -0.32
C VAL A 47 -12.39 -36.80 0.89
N LEU A 48 -12.69 -37.34 2.09
CA LEU A 48 -12.86 -36.51 3.28
C LEU A 48 -11.56 -35.79 3.67
N PRO A 49 -10.38 -36.45 3.77
CA PRO A 49 -9.14 -35.74 4.10
C PRO A 49 -8.74 -34.76 3.01
N THR A 50 -8.90 -35.12 1.73
CA THR A 50 -8.62 -34.20 0.61
C THR A 50 -9.49 -32.95 0.68
N ALA A 51 -10.79 -33.10 0.94
CA ALA A 51 -11.71 -31.97 1.11
C ALA A 51 -11.33 -31.08 2.31
N PHE A 52 -11.00 -31.68 3.46
CA PHE A 52 -10.54 -30.93 4.63
C PHE A 52 -9.21 -30.21 4.39
N THR A 53 -8.26 -30.85 3.72
CA THR A 53 -6.98 -30.23 3.35
C THR A 53 -7.20 -29.06 2.39
N CYS A 54 -8.04 -29.22 1.37
CA CYS A 54 -8.38 -28.14 0.44
C CYS A 54 -9.08 -26.97 1.15
N PHE A 55 -10.03 -27.26 2.05
CA PHE A 55 -10.68 -26.23 2.85
C PHE A 55 -9.68 -25.49 3.75
N GLY A 56 -8.83 -26.22 4.47
CA GLY A 56 -7.80 -25.63 5.33
C GLY A 56 -6.81 -24.77 4.55
N LEU A 57 -6.33 -25.24 3.40
CA LEU A 57 -5.45 -24.48 2.52
C LEU A 57 -6.14 -23.23 1.97
N HIS A 58 -7.42 -23.32 1.59
CA HIS A 58 -8.19 -22.19 1.10
C HIS A 58 -8.31 -21.09 2.16
N GLN A 59 -8.68 -21.45 3.39
CA GLN A 59 -8.79 -20.51 4.50
C GLN A 59 -7.42 -19.90 4.86
N ALA A 60 -6.36 -20.72 4.93
CA ALA A 60 -5.01 -20.25 5.22
C ALA A 60 -4.53 -19.25 4.15
N MET A 61 -4.77 -19.53 2.87
CA MET A 61 -4.39 -18.65 1.77
C MET A 61 -5.16 -17.32 1.81
N ILE A 62 -6.46 -17.34 2.11
CA ILE A 62 -7.27 -16.13 2.29
C ILE A 62 -6.69 -15.27 3.42
N PHE A 63 -6.42 -15.89 4.58
CA PHE A 63 -5.88 -15.19 5.75
C PHE A 63 -4.52 -14.54 5.43
N LEU A 64 -3.61 -15.29 4.79
CA LEU A 64 -2.29 -14.79 4.41
C LEU A 64 -2.38 -13.61 3.43
N LEU A 65 -3.21 -13.73 2.39
CA LEU A 65 -3.38 -12.66 1.39
C LEU A 65 -4.00 -11.40 1.98
N LEU A 66 -5.00 -11.54 2.87
CA LEU A 66 -5.57 -10.42 3.59
C LEU A 66 -4.52 -9.72 4.46
N LYS A 67 -3.73 -10.50 5.22
CA LYS A 67 -2.67 -9.97 6.07
C LYS A 67 -1.60 -9.22 5.26
N ILE A 68 -1.17 -9.79 4.13
CA ILE A 68 -0.20 -9.14 3.21
C ILE A 68 -0.78 -7.84 2.68
N SER A 69 -2.05 -7.84 2.25
CA SER A 69 -2.62 -6.63 1.69
C SER A 69 -2.86 -5.53 2.73
N GLN A 70 -3.29 -5.86 3.94
CA GLN A 70 -3.41 -4.88 5.02
C GLN A 70 -2.05 -4.26 5.34
N LYS A 71 -1.00 -5.08 5.41
CA LYS A 71 0.37 -4.61 5.57
C LYS A 71 0.80 -3.67 4.43
N ASN A 72 0.45 -3.98 3.19
CA ASN A 72 0.73 -3.13 2.03
C ASN A 72 0.00 -1.78 2.12
N THR A 73 -1.27 -1.75 2.53
CA THR A 73 -2.03 -0.50 2.74
C THR A 73 -1.38 0.36 3.81
N LEU A 74 -1.05 -0.22 4.97
CA LEU A 74 -0.36 0.51 6.05
C LEU A 74 0.99 1.05 5.59
N CYS A 75 1.76 0.26 4.82
CA CYS A 75 3.03 0.73 4.25
C CYS A 75 2.83 1.92 3.31
N GLN A 76 1.78 1.93 2.48
CA GLN A 76 1.47 3.07 1.61
C GLN A 76 1.14 4.33 2.43
N GLU A 77 0.35 4.19 3.49
CA GLU A 77 -0.01 5.30 4.38
C GLU A 77 1.22 5.88 5.10
N ASN A 78 2.06 5.00 5.66
CA ASN A 78 3.30 5.39 6.32
C ASN A 78 4.30 6.04 5.35
N LEU A 79 4.40 5.55 4.12
CA LEU A 79 5.20 6.17 3.07
C LEU A 79 4.63 7.54 2.65
N LYS A 80 3.31 7.67 2.50
CA LYS A 80 2.67 8.96 2.18
C LYS A 80 2.94 9.99 3.28
N PHE A 81 2.84 9.58 4.54
CA PHE A 81 3.14 10.42 5.69
C PHE A 81 4.63 10.80 5.75
N ALA A 82 5.53 9.82 5.64
CA ALA A 82 6.98 10.03 5.64
C ALA A 82 7.41 10.97 4.50
N ALA A 83 6.92 10.72 3.29
CA ALA A 83 7.17 11.57 2.13
C ALA A 83 6.69 13.00 2.35
N THR A 84 5.54 13.19 3.02
CA THR A 84 5.04 14.53 3.36
C THR A 84 5.98 15.27 4.31
N LEU A 85 6.45 14.62 5.38
CA LEU A 85 7.38 15.25 6.32
C LEU A 85 8.72 15.61 5.67
N VAL A 86 9.24 14.70 4.86
CA VAL A 86 10.49 14.92 4.10
C VAL A 86 10.29 16.06 3.09
N PHE A 87 9.17 16.11 2.38
CA PHE A 87 8.87 17.20 1.46
C PHE A 87 8.85 18.56 2.17
N PHE A 88 8.22 18.64 3.35
CA PHE A 88 8.21 19.88 4.13
C PHE A 88 9.61 20.32 4.53
N LYS A 89 10.45 19.40 5.05
CA LYS A 89 11.84 19.72 5.36
C LYS A 89 12.61 20.15 4.12
N ALA A 90 12.47 19.42 3.02
CA ALA A 90 13.17 19.69 1.76
C ALA A 90 12.80 21.08 1.21
N LYS A 91 11.52 21.48 1.28
CA LYS A 91 11.03 22.79 0.84
C LYS A 91 11.10 23.91 1.89
N ASN A 92 11.72 23.67 3.04
CA ASN A 92 11.76 24.62 4.17
C ASN A 92 10.36 25.10 4.62
N ILE A 93 9.36 24.22 4.56
CA ILE A 93 8.02 24.47 5.07
C ILE A 93 8.01 24.15 6.56
N ASN A 94 7.65 25.13 7.39
CA ASN A 94 7.52 24.93 8.82
C ASN A 94 6.33 24.02 9.16
N PHE A 95 6.56 23.06 10.05
CA PHE A 95 5.52 22.21 10.61
C PHE A 95 5.82 21.82 12.05
N LYS A 96 4.78 21.52 12.82
CA LYS A 96 4.87 20.92 14.14
C LYS A 96 4.42 19.47 14.07
N LEU A 97 5.30 18.57 14.46
CA LEU A 97 5.00 17.15 14.64
C LEU A 97 4.55 16.90 16.08
N LYS A 98 3.48 16.13 16.26
CA LYS A 98 2.96 15.74 17.57
C LYS A 98 2.75 14.24 17.62
N GLN A 99 3.37 13.60 18.61
CA GLN A 99 3.11 12.23 18.99
C GLN A 99 1.87 12.13 19.88
N ILE A 100 1.05 11.11 19.64
CA ILE A 100 -0.17 10.77 20.38
C ILE A 100 -0.03 9.29 20.72
N ILE A 101 -0.07 8.95 22.00
CA ILE A 101 0.03 7.56 22.45
C ILE A 101 -1.40 7.04 22.68
N SER A 102 -1.75 5.91 22.07
CA SER A 102 -3.04 5.25 22.27
C SER A 102 -3.14 4.62 23.66
N GLU A 103 -4.34 4.23 24.07
CA GLU A 103 -4.55 3.51 25.34
C GLU A 103 -3.78 2.18 25.40
N GLU A 104 -3.49 1.59 24.24
CA GLU A 104 -2.73 0.35 24.07
C GLU A 104 -1.20 0.59 24.01
N GLY A 105 -0.75 1.84 24.13
CA GLY A 105 0.66 2.22 24.12
C GLY A 105 1.27 2.40 22.72
N GLU A 106 0.44 2.45 21.68
CA GLU A 106 0.89 2.66 20.29
C GLU A 106 1.09 4.14 19.99
N ALA A 107 2.22 4.49 19.37
CA ALA A 107 2.51 5.84 18.94
C ALA A 107 1.87 6.17 17.58
N HIS A 108 1.02 7.19 17.56
CA HIS A 108 0.50 7.82 16.36
C HIS A 108 1.09 9.22 16.19
N PHE A 109 1.26 9.64 14.94
CA PHE A 109 1.83 10.94 14.62
C PHE A 109 0.86 11.80 13.83
N THR A 110 0.76 13.05 14.23
CA THR A 110 0.03 14.08 13.49
C THR A 110 0.96 15.26 13.22
N TYR A 111 0.77 15.91 12.08
CA TYR A 111 1.49 17.14 11.78
C TYR A 111 0.53 18.30 11.60
N LYS A 112 1.01 19.50 11.93
CA LYS A 112 0.37 20.76 11.57
C LYS A 112 1.39 21.62 10.86
N SER A 113 1.21 21.83 9.56
CA SER A 113 2.04 22.73 8.76
C SER A 113 1.52 24.16 8.82
N GLU A 114 2.40 25.12 8.53
CA GLU A 114 1.98 26.46 8.11
C GLU A 114 1.25 26.39 6.74
N ARG A 115 0.70 27.51 6.29
CA ARG A 115 -0.03 27.58 5.02
C ARG A 115 0.90 27.16 3.88
N ILE A 116 0.59 26.03 3.26
CA ILE A 116 1.34 25.52 2.11
C ILE A 116 0.93 26.33 0.87
N PRO A 117 1.88 26.93 0.14
CA PRO A 117 1.60 27.54 -1.15
C PRO A 117 0.90 26.56 -2.11
N PHE A 118 -0.08 27.06 -2.86
CA PHE A 118 -0.93 26.21 -3.71
C PHE A 118 -0.13 25.38 -4.72
N ASN A 119 0.87 26.00 -5.35
CA ASN A 119 1.81 25.35 -6.27
C ASN A 119 2.63 24.22 -5.62
N LEU A 120 2.85 24.24 -4.29
CA LEU A 120 3.57 23.19 -3.56
C LEU A 120 2.65 22.03 -3.13
N ILE A 121 1.33 22.23 -3.11
CA ILE A 121 0.37 21.16 -2.76
C ILE A 121 0.41 20.05 -3.83
N ARG A 122 0.35 20.42 -5.11
CA ARG A 122 0.50 19.47 -6.22
C ARG A 122 1.82 18.72 -6.17
N GLN A 123 2.92 19.44 -5.95
CA GLN A 123 4.24 18.83 -5.84
C GLN A 123 4.33 17.86 -4.67
N ARG A 124 3.76 18.20 -3.51
CA ARG A 124 3.69 17.29 -2.35
C ARG A 124 2.93 16.01 -2.69
N ILE A 125 1.78 16.12 -3.37
CA ILE A 125 0.95 14.96 -3.75
C ILE A 125 1.74 14.02 -4.67
N LEU A 126 2.41 14.57 -5.69
CA LEU A 126 3.27 13.79 -6.59
C LEU A 126 4.52 13.26 -5.90
N PHE A 127 5.08 13.99 -4.94
CA PHE A 127 6.20 13.53 -4.13
C PHE A 127 5.82 12.27 -3.35
N SER A 128 4.64 12.24 -2.73
CA SER A 128 4.11 11.04 -2.07
C SER A 128 3.90 9.89 -3.06
N LEU A 129 3.30 10.16 -4.22
CA LEU A 129 3.08 9.13 -5.25
C LEU A 129 4.40 8.46 -5.67
N VAL A 130 5.36 9.28 -6.10
CA VAL A 130 6.64 8.79 -6.61
C VAL A 130 7.44 8.11 -5.49
N SER A 131 7.34 8.57 -4.25
CA SER A 131 7.97 7.91 -3.10
C SER A 131 7.48 6.49 -2.90
N ILE A 132 6.19 6.24 -3.10
CA ILE A 132 5.64 4.89 -2.99
C ILE A 132 6.08 4.04 -4.19
N LEU A 133 6.04 4.59 -5.41
CA LEU A 133 6.47 3.88 -6.62
C LEU A 133 7.96 3.48 -6.59
N GLU A 134 8.81 4.28 -5.98
CA GLU A 134 10.24 3.99 -5.81
C GLU A 134 10.52 2.97 -4.69
N THR A 135 9.55 2.69 -3.81
CA THR A 135 9.73 1.75 -2.71
C THR A 135 9.45 0.32 -3.17
N LYS A 136 10.48 -0.55 -3.11
CA LYS A 136 10.33 -1.98 -3.39
C LYS A 136 9.32 -2.63 -2.45
N ASP A 137 8.63 -3.65 -2.95
CA ASP A 137 7.67 -4.48 -2.22
C ASP A 137 6.40 -3.77 -1.72
N VAL A 138 6.19 -2.51 -2.15
CA VAL A 138 4.93 -1.80 -1.95
C VAL A 138 4.23 -1.64 -3.29
N VAL A 139 3.03 -2.18 -3.39
CA VAL A 139 2.25 -2.16 -4.63
C VAL A 139 1.20 -1.07 -4.52
N LEU A 140 1.32 -0.01 -5.34
CA LEU A 140 0.26 0.99 -5.45
C LEU A 140 -0.98 0.37 -6.08
N SER A 141 -2.12 0.55 -5.43
CA SER A 141 -3.39 0.11 -6.01
C SER A 141 -3.84 1.10 -7.11
N LYS A 142 -4.56 0.62 -8.12
CA LYS A 142 -5.15 1.49 -9.15
C LYS A 142 -6.07 2.56 -8.54
N ASP A 143 -6.86 2.17 -7.54
CA ASP A 143 -7.74 3.09 -6.80
C ASP A 143 -6.91 4.20 -6.10
N THR A 144 -5.75 3.85 -5.55
CA THR A 144 -4.83 4.83 -4.93
C THR A 144 -4.26 5.78 -5.98
N ILE A 145 -3.85 5.29 -7.15
CA ILE A 145 -3.36 6.13 -8.26
C ILE A 145 -4.44 7.12 -8.66
N GLU A 146 -5.65 6.64 -8.92
CA GLU A 146 -6.79 7.45 -9.35
C GLU A 146 -7.16 8.48 -8.28
N SER A 147 -7.18 8.09 -7.00
CA SER A 147 -7.44 9.01 -5.89
C SER A 147 -6.40 10.11 -5.80
N ILE A 148 -5.11 9.79 -5.98
CA ILE A 148 -4.01 10.77 -5.96
C ILE A 148 -4.10 11.69 -7.18
N GLN A 149 -4.40 11.14 -8.36
CA GLN A 149 -4.62 11.91 -9.57
C GLN A 149 -5.77 12.90 -9.41
N ASN A 150 -6.91 12.47 -8.88
CA ASN A 150 -8.05 13.33 -8.62
C ASN A 150 -7.73 14.40 -7.57
N GLU A 151 -7.01 14.05 -6.50
CA GLU A 151 -6.52 15.02 -5.50
C GLU A 151 -5.64 16.07 -6.20
N TRP A 152 -4.67 15.66 -7.01
CA TRP A 152 -3.79 16.56 -7.74
C TRP A 152 -4.53 17.46 -8.74
N ILE A 153 -5.48 16.91 -9.51
CA ILE A 153 -6.30 17.65 -10.48
C ILE A 153 -7.09 18.75 -9.78
N SER A 154 -7.62 18.50 -8.58
CA SER A 154 -8.37 19.50 -7.81
C SER A 154 -7.54 20.74 -7.40
N PHE A 155 -6.22 20.65 -7.52
CA PHE A 155 -5.29 21.76 -7.33
C PHE A 155 -4.70 22.31 -8.64
N ILE A 156 -5.37 22.10 -9.78
CA ILE A 156 -5.05 22.79 -11.03
C ILE A 156 -5.88 24.09 -11.09
N GLU A 157 -5.20 25.23 -11.16
CA GLU A 157 -5.86 26.55 -11.20
C GLU A 157 -6.44 26.91 -12.58
N LEU A 158 -5.96 26.24 -13.63
CA LEU A 158 -6.31 26.50 -15.02
C LEU A 158 -7.25 25.41 -15.53
N GLU A 159 -8.24 25.79 -16.34
CA GLU A 159 -8.97 24.82 -17.14
C GLU A 159 -8.02 24.28 -18.21
N LEU A 160 -7.66 23.01 -18.08
CA LEU A 160 -6.82 22.28 -19.02
C LEU A 160 -7.66 21.22 -19.73
N SER A 161 -7.38 20.97 -21.00
CA SER A 161 -7.84 19.76 -21.68
C SER A 161 -7.23 18.51 -21.03
N GLN A 162 -7.79 17.33 -21.33
CA GLN A 162 -7.24 16.06 -20.83
C GLN A 162 -5.78 15.87 -21.30
N GLU A 163 -5.47 16.24 -22.54
CA GLU A 163 -4.12 16.10 -23.10
C GLU A 163 -3.11 17.01 -22.38
N GLU A 164 -3.49 18.26 -22.09
CA GLU A 164 -2.66 19.19 -21.33
C GLU A 164 -2.48 18.74 -19.87
N THR A 165 -3.53 18.18 -19.27
CA THR A 165 -3.50 17.62 -17.92
C THR A 165 -2.54 16.45 -17.83
N ASP A 166 -2.62 15.51 -18.78
CA ASP A 166 -1.74 14.34 -18.85
C ASP A 166 -0.28 14.73 -19.10
N LYS A 167 -0.06 15.77 -19.92
CA LYS A 167 1.27 16.33 -20.17
C LYS A 167 1.85 16.97 -18.90
N LEU A 168 1.08 17.84 -18.23
CA LEU A 168 1.49 18.49 -17.00
C LEU A 168 1.81 17.49 -15.89
N TRP A 169 0.98 16.44 -15.76
CA TRP A 169 1.21 15.35 -14.80
C TRP A 169 2.58 14.69 -15.01
N LYS A 170 2.92 14.34 -16.26
CA LYS A 170 4.20 13.72 -16.61
C LYS A 170 5.38 14.66 -16.34
N ASP A 171 5.24 15.93 -16.74
CA ASP A 171 6.28 16.94 -16.55
C ASP A 171 6.56 17.18 -15.06
N GLU A 172 5.52 17.32 -14.23
CA GLU A 172 5.69 17.47 -12.78
C GLU A 172 6.24 16.21 -12.10
N ILE A 173 5.84 15.01 -12.53
CA ILE A 173 6.45 13.76 -12.03
C ILE A 173 7.94 13.71 -12.33
N ASN A 174 8.36 14.07 -13.55
CA ASN A 174 9.77 14.06 -13.92
C ASN A 174 10.59 15.04 -13.06
N LEU A 175 10.06 16.25 -12.82
CA LEU A 175 10.69 17.24 -11.95
C LEU A 175 10.87 16.74 -10.51
N ILE A 176 9.93 15.93 -10.02
CA ILE A 176 9.90 15.47 -8.64
C ILE A 176 10.65 14.14 -8.45
N SER A 177 10.81 13.34 -9.51
CA SER A 177 11.43 12.01 -9.43
C SER A 177 12.87 12.05 -8.91
N ASP A 178 13.69 12.96 -9.43
CA ASP A 178 15.09 13.08 -8.99
C ASP A 178 15.19 13.47 -7.52
N LEU A 179 14.28 14.32 -7.06
CA LEU A 179 14.22 14.72 -5.67
C LEU A 179 13.83 13.58 -4.75
N VAL A 180 12.81 12.79 -5.15
CA VAL A 180 12.42 11.60 -4.38
C VAL A 180 13.60 10.66 -4.26
N LYS A 181 14.32 10.39 -5.35
CA LYS A 181 15.53 9.54 -5.33
C LYS A 181 16.59 10.05 -4.36
N GLN A 182 16.83 11.36 -4.33
CA GLN A 182 17.82 11.97 -3.43
C GLN A 182 17.48 11.82 -1.93
N ASN A 183 16.18 11.81 -1.60
CA ASN A 183 15.69 11.72 -0.22
C ASN A 183 15.03 10.38 0.13
N HIS A 184 15.06 9.41 -0.79
CA HIS A 184 14.36 8.13 -0.64
C HIS A 184 14.83 7.37 0.60
N ALA A 185 16.11 7.45 0.94
CA ALA A 185 16.66 6.83 2.14
C ALA A 185 16.01 7.37 3.42
N GLN A 186 15.81 8.68 3.54
CA GLN A 186 15.16 9.32 4.68
C GLN A 186 13.67 8.95 4.74
N ILE A 187 12.98 8.96 3.59
CA ILE A 187 11.58 8.54 3.50
C ILE A 187 11.41 7.09 3.97
N SER A 188 12.26 6.19 3.47
CA SER A 188 12.23 4.77 3.84
C SER A 188 12.56 4.56 5.32
N LYS A 189 13.52 5.31 5.89
CA LYS A 189 13.83 5.25 7.33
C LYS A 189 12.64 5.69 8.18
N ILE A 190 12.03 6.85 7.89
CA ILE A 190 10.86 7.35 8.62
C ILE A 190 9.69 6.36 8.51
N ALA A 191 9.40 5.85 7.30
CA ALA A 191 8.32 4.88 7.11
C ALA A 191 8.56 3.56 7.88
N LYS A 192 9.82 3.13 8.03
CA LYS A 192 10.17 1.96 8.85
C LYS A 192 9.98 2.22 10.34
N GLU A 193 10.41 3.38 10.83
CA GLU A 193 10.17 3.78 12.22
C GLU A 193 8.66 3.80 12.52
N LEU A 194 7.85 4.39 11.63
CA LEU A 194 6.38 4.45 11.78
C LEU A 194 5.68 3.08 11.76
N ASN A 195 6.29 2.06 11.15
CA ASN A 195 5.77 0.69 11.23
C ASN A 195 6.08 0.02 12.59
N GLY A 196 6.97 0.61 13.39
CA GLY A 196 7.22 0.24 14.78
C GLY A 196 6.56 1.22 15.74
N ASN A 197 6.95 1.14 17.02
CA ASN A 197 6.51 2.11 18.03
C ASN A 197 7.49 3.27 18.10
N ALA A 198 7.51 4.12 17.06
CA ALA A 198 8.49 5.19 16.94
C ALA A 198 8.38 6.23 18.05
N GLU A 199 9.53 6.78 18.44
CA GLU A 199 9.62 7.98 19.25
C GLU A 199 9.75 9.22 18.36
N GLN A 200 9.14 10.33 18.78
CA GLN A 200 9.19 11.58 18.02
C GLN A 200 10.63 12.06 17.75
N GLU A 201 11.54 11.86 18.69
CA GLU A 201 12.94 12.28 18.59
C GLU A 201 13.66 11.58 17.43
N ASN A 202 13.41 10.28 17.22
CA ASN A 202 14.00 9.52 16.11
C ASN A 202 13.54 10.07 14.76
N LEU A 203 12.25 10.38 14.63
CA LEU A 203 11.71 10.95 13.39
C LEU A 203 12.34 12.33 13.10
N LEU A 204 12.48 13.17 14.12
CA LEU A 204 13.11 14.49 13.99
C LEU A 204 14.59 14.37 13.62
N ALA A 205 15.34 13.46 14.24
CA ALA A 205 16.74 13.23 13.92
C ALA A 205 16.95 12.79 12.45
N ILE A 206 16.07 11.93 11.93
CA ILE A 206 16.12 11.55 10.50
C ILE A 206 15.78 12.76 9.61
N LEU A 207 14.77 13.54 9.99
CA LEU A 207 14.31 14.71 9.24
C LEU A 207 15.39 15.81 9.14
N ASP A 208 16.27 15.93 10.12
CA ASP A 208 17.37 16.90 10.10
C ASP A 208 18.50 16.49 9.13
N THR A 209 18.47 15.27 8.60
CA THR A 209 19.38 14.80 7.54
C THR A 209 18.81 14.93 6.12
N VAL A 210 17.61 15.51 5.98
CA VAL A 210 16.95 15.73 4.68
C VAL A 210 17.72 16.78 3.89
N LYS A 211 17.91 16.54 2.59
CA LYS A 211 18.56 17.50 1.69
C LYS A 211 17.57 18.59 1.30
N SER A 212 17.96 19.85 1.46
CA SER A 212 17.11 20.98 1.07
C SER A 212 16.96 21.08 -0.45
N MET A 213 15.85 21.71 -0.84
CA MET A 213 15.55 22.13 -2.19
C MET A 213 15.69 23.64 -2.24
N ILE A 214 16.68 24.12 -2.97
CA ILE A 214 16.72 25.50 -3.45
C ILE A 214 16.13 25.48 -4.86
#